data_AF-A0A5B7KI97-F1
#
_entry.id   AF-A0A5B7KI97-F1
#
_cell.length_a   1.000
_cell.length_b   1.000
_cell.length_c   1.000
_cell.angle_alpha   90.00
_cell.angle_beta   90.00
_cell.angle_gamma   90.00
#
_symmetry.space_group_name_H-M   'P 1'
#
loop_
_entity.id
_entity.type
_entity.pdbx_description
1 polymer ?
#
loop_
_entity_poly.entity_id
_entity_poly.type
_entity_poly.pdbx_seq_one_letter_code
_entity_poly.pdbx_strand_id
1 'polypeptide(L)'
;MLDSSLNNDPKCLDTSLNFFYIKFCNIRSLRSYFQSIEHHLSSTKPHLLFLTETQLSEATNSSPFSVPSFFLYSYFRFKAGGCFYVRNDLTCSRAHALESSEFSPIWLRLNSYPLTKFICAVYLSPKSCDYSKFLDYLTSKVEQIVSLYPFVISIPGDFNVYHQLWLFSSFTVHIGELAFRFAILHDLEQLAQHPTLILDRRRDTPNILDFFHTSNPFCLRC
;
A
#
# COMPACT_ATOMS: atom_id res chain seq x y z
N MET A 1 -1.76 -24.13 33.31
CA MET A 1 -2.88 -23.48 32.61
C MET A 1 -2.48 -22.03 32.43
N LEU A 2 -1.74 -21.79 31.34
CA LEU A 2 -2.22 -21.18 30.09
C LEU A 2 -2.39 -19.67 30.27
N ASP A 3 -1.38 -18.93 29.80
CA ASP A 3 -1.59 -17.77 28.94
C ASP A 3 -0.34 -17.62 28.08
N SER A 4 -0.40 -18.30 26.93
CA SER A 4 0.60 -18.31 25.87
C SER A 4 0.04 -17.57 24.65
N SER A 5 0.92 -16.80 24.02
CA SER A 5 0.80 -16.10 22.73
C SER A 5 0.23 -14.68 22.74
N LEU A 6 1.16 -13.72 22.87
CA LEU A 6 1.05 -12.39 22.27
C LEU A 6 0.83 -12.55 20.76
N ASN A 7 -0.39 -12.28 20.32
CA ASN A 7 -0.77 -12.36 18.92
C ASN A 7 -0.23 -11.13 18.15
N ASN A 8 1.04 -11.18 17.76
CA ASN A 8 1.70 -10.19 16.89
C ASN A 8 1.47 -10.52 15.41
N ASP A 9 0.21 -10.66 15.01
CA ASP A 9 -0.13 -10.88 13.60
C ASP A 9 0.04 -9.58 12.81
N PRO A 10 0.69 -9.63 11.62
CA PRO A 10 0.72 -8.51 10.69
C PRO A 10 -0.70 -8.10 10.32
N LYS A 11 -1.06 -6.84 10.55
CA LYS A 11 -2.39 -6.33 10.21
C LYS A 11 -2.50 -6.15 8.70
N CYS A 12 -3.55 -6.72 8.13
CA CYS A 12 -3.82 -6.70 6.69
C CYS A 12 -5.10 -5.89 6.44
N LEU A 13 -5.06 -5.01 5.46
CA LEU A 13 -6.23 -4.33 4.94
C LEU A 13 -6.72 -5.09 3.70
N ASP A 14 -7.98 -5.52 3.74
CA ASP A 14 -8.64 -6.24 2.65
C ASP A 14 -9.63 -5.30 1.95
N THR A 15 -9.52 -5.13 0.64
CA THR A 15 -10.51 -4.36 -0.13
C THR A 15 -10.73 -4.95 -1.52
N SER A 16 -11.99 -5.08 -1.91
CA SER A 16 -12.39 -5.40 -3.28
C SER A 16 -12.63 -4.11 -4.06
N LEU A 17 -11.74 -3.77 -5.01
CA LEU A 17 -11.99 -2.70 -5.97
C LEU A 17 -12.38 -3.32 -7.31
N ASN A 18 -13.64 -3.21 -7.71
CA ASN A 18 -14.09 -3.38 -9.10
C ASN A 18 -13.48 -4.65 -9.76
N PHE A 19 -13.70 -5.84 -9.21
CA PHE A 19 -13.13 -7.14 -9.65
C PHE A 19 -11.76 -7.55 -9.05
N PHE A 20 -10.96 -6.64 -8.48
CA PHE A 20 -9.69 -7.01 -7.86
C PHE A 20 -9.77 -7.00 -6.32
N TYR A 21 -9.53 -8.16 -5.75
CA TYR A 21 -9.23 -8.36 -4.33
C TYR A 21 -7.77 -8.00 -4.06
N ILE A 22 -7.55 -6.80 -3.50
CA ILE A 22 -6.24 -6.24 -3.20
C ILE A 22 -6.07 -6.27 -1.68
N LYS A 23 -4.90 -6.74 -1.25
CA LYS A 23 -4.49 -6.76 0.14
C LYS A 23 -3.28 -5.86 0.36
N PHE A 24 -3.23 -5.21 1.51
CA PHE A 24 -2.09 -4.43 1.96
C PHE A 24 -1.65 -4.90 3.34
N CYS A 25 -0.34 -5.06 3.57
CA CYS A 25 0.18 -5.39 4.89
C CYS A 25 1.57 -4.81 5.13
N ASN A 26 1.76 -4.16 6.29
CA ASN A 26 3.08 -3.84 6.80
C ASN A 26 3.66 -5.07 7.52
N ILE A 27 4.62 -5.75 6.88
CA ILE A 27 5.12 -7.05 7.36
C ILE A 27 6.27 -6.93 8.37
N ARG A 28 6.92 -5.76 8.45
CA ARG A 28 8.12 -5.49 9.25
C ARG A 28 9.35 -6.37 8.98
N SER A 29 9.23 -7.54 8.34
CA SER A 29 10.34 -8.37 7.88
C SER A 29 9.82 -9.44 6.92
N LEU A 30 10.16 -9.32 5.63
CA LEU A 30 9.74 -10.32 4.64
C LEU A 30 10.36 -11.68 4.94
N ARG A 31 11.64 -11.70 5.38
CA ARG A 31 12.37 -12.94 5.65
C ARG A 31 11.78 -13.72 6.82
N SER A 32 11.34 -13.03 7.87
CA SER A 32 10.82 -13.67 9.08
C SER A 32 9.42 -14.28 8.87
N TYR A 33 8.62 -13.70 7.99
CA TYR A 33 7.22 -14.08 7.78
C TYR A 33 6.94 -14.75 6.43
N PHE A 34 7.98 -15.07 5.66
CA PHE A 34 7.82 -15.58 4.29
C PHE A 34 6.93 -16.82 4.19
N GLN A 35 7.11 -17.81 5.08
CA GLN A 35 6.29 -19.03 5.07
C GLN A 35 4.80 -18.74 5.34
N SER A 36 4.51 -17.77 6.21
CA SER A 36 3.13 -17.33 6.47
C SER A 36 2.53 -16.63 5.24
N ILE A 37 3.32 -15.81 4.56
CA ILE A 37 2.91 -15.14 3.31
C ILE A 37 2.64 -16.15 2.21
N GLU A 38 3.51 -17.13 2.01
CA GLU A 38 3.34 -18.18 1.01
C GLU A 38 2.05 -18.97 1.26
N HIS A 39 1.82 -19.38 2.51
CA HIS A 39 0.58 -20.05 2.90
C HIS A 39 -0.65 -19.14 2.69
N HIS A 40 -0.56 -17.86 3.03
CA HIS A 40 -1.64 -16.90 2.85
C HIS A 40 -2.00 -16.68 1.36
N LEU A 41 -0.99 -16.50 0.50
CA LEU A 41 -1.18 -16.35 -0.94
C LEU A 41 -1.79 -17.61 -1.56
N SER A 42 -1.36 -18.79 -1.13
CA SER A 42 -1.88 -20.07 -1.61
C SER A 42 -3.33 -20.33 -1.21
N SER A 43 -3.71 -19.92 0.01
CA SER A 43 -5.04 -20.14 0.59
C SER A 43 -6.06 -19.10 0.13
N THR A 44 -5.72 -17.81 0.21
CA THR A 44 -6.66 -16.71 -0.07
C THR A 44 -6.64 -16.24 -1.51
N LYS A 45 -5.56 -16.53 -2.26
CA LYS A 45 -5.39 -16.24 -3.69
C LYS A 45 -5.79 -14.79 -4.08
N PRO A 46 -5.29 -13.76 -3.38
CA PRO A 46 -5.61 -12.39 -3.72
C PRO A 46 -5.14 -12.06 -5.14
N HIS A 47 -5.73 -11.03 -5.74
CA HIS A 47 -5.29 -10.55 -7.04
C HIS A 47 -3.93 -9.83 -6.89
N LEU A 48 -3.82 -8.99 -5.85
CA LEU A 48 -2.60 -8.33 -5.46
C LEU A 48 -2.43 -8.36 -3.95
N LEU A 49 -1.21 -8.56 -3.47
CA LEU A 49 -0.80 -8.34 -2.08
C LEU A 49 0.38 -7.37 -2.08
N PHE A 50 0.20 -6.19 -1.52
CA PHE A 50 1.28 -5.22 -1.28
C PHE A 50 1.85 -5.40 0.13
N LEU A 51 3.18 -5.53 0.22
CA LEU A 51 3.91 -5.62 1.48
C LEU A 51 4.86 -4.43 1.64
N THR A 52 4.79 -3.74 2.77
CA THR A 52 5.74 -2.68 3.18
C THR A 52 6.66 -3.16 4.29
N GLU A 53 7.75 -2.42 4.52
CA GLU A 53 8.78 -2.74 5.54
C GLU A 53 9.36 -4.15 5.41
N THR A 54 9.71 -4.54 4.19
CA THR A 54 10.32 -5.86 3.93
C THR A 54 11.65 -6.08 4.69
N GLN A 55 12.30 -4.99 5.12
CA GLN A 55 13.63 -4.97 5.74
C GLN A 55 14.74 -5.63 4.91
N LEU A 56 14.57 -5.64 3.59
CA LEU A 56 15.57 -6.14 2.65
C LEU A 56 16.37 -4.98 2.04
N SER A 57 17.64 -5.23 1.74
CA SER A 57 18.48 -4.28 1.00
C SER A 57 18.27 -4.44 -0.51
N GLU A 58 18.62 -3.42 -1.28
CA GLU A 58 18.52 -3.43 -2.75
C GLU A 58 19.34 -4.55 -3.39
N ALA A 59 20.48 -4.91 -2.78
CA ALA A 59 21.33 -6.03 -3.23
C ALA A 59 20.75 -7.42 -2.92
N THR A 60 19.59 -7.51 -2.26
CA THR A 60 18.99 -8.80 -1.88
C THR A 60 18.41 -9.49 -3.10
N ASN A 61 18.82 -10.73 -3.34
CA ASN A 61 18.20 -11.58 -4.36
C ASN A 61 16.73 -11.86 -4.01
N SER A 62 15.83 -11.63 -4.98
CA SER A 62 14.39 -11.89 -4.84
C SER A 62 13.99 -13.35 -5.05
N SER A 63 14.82 -14.19 -5.68
CA SER A 63 14.48 -15.59 -5.97
C SER A 63 13.98 -16.42 -4.77
N PRO A 64 14.56 -16.29 -3.56
CA PRO A 64 14.09 -17.02 -2.39
C PRO A 64 12.68 -16.62 -1.93
N PHE A 65 12.16 -15.49 -2.41
CA PHE A 65 10.83 -14.97 -2.07
C PHE A 65 9.81 -15.21 -3.19
N SER A 66 10.11 -16.13 -4.13
CA SER A 66 9.17 -16.49 -5.18
C SER A 66 8.06 -17.40 -4.64
N VAL A 67 6.83 -17.15 -5.08
CA VAL A 67 5.64 -17.94 -4.70
C VAL A 67 4.96 -18.42 -5.98
N PRO A 68 4.63 -19.72 -6.11
CA PRO A 68 3.96 -20.23 -7.30
C PRO A 68 2.65 -19.50 -7.60
N SER A 69 2.34 -19.28 -8.88
CA SER A 69 1.16 -18.54 -9.36
C SER A 69 1.14 -17.03 -9.08
N PHE A 70 2.22 -16.48 -8.51
CA PHE A 70 2.40 -15.06 -8.29
C PHE A 70 3.71 -14.55 -8.90
N PHE A 71 3.67 -13.35 -9.45
CA PHE A 71 4.84 -12.61 -9.88
C PHE A 71 5.20 -11.58 -8.81
N LEU A 72 6.48 -11.51 -8.47
CA LEU A 72 7.01 -10.60 -7.45
C LEU A 72 7.57 -9.34 -8.10
N TYR A 73 6.89 -8.21 -7.92
CA TYR A 73 7.43 -6.88 -8.21
C TYR A 73 8.02 -6.29 -6.94
N SER A 74 9.34 -6.15 -6.85
CA SER A 74 10.00 -5.62 -5.65
C SER A 74 10.71 -4.28 -5.89
N TYR A 75 10.75 -3.49 -4.83
CA TYR A 75 11.72 -2.42 -4.62
C TYR A 75 12.22 -2.58 -3.18
N PHE A 76 13.30 -3.35 -3.03
CA PHE A 76 13.89 -3.59 -1.71
C PHE A 76 14.80 -2.44 -1.32
N ARG A 77 14.55 -1.84 -0.16
CA ARG A 77 15.36 -0.78 0.42
C ARG A 77 15.37 -0.94 1.93
N PHE A 78 16.53 -0.95 2.56
CA PHE A 78 16.56 -1.15 4.01
C PHE A 78 15.85 0.02 4.72
N LYS A 79 14.96 -0.27 5.68
CA LYS A 79 14.07 0.69 6.38
C LYS A 79 13.09 1.45 5.46
N ALA A 80 12.91 1.00 4.22
CA ALA A 80 11.96 1.57 3.27
C ALA A 80 11.49 0.48 2.28
N GLY A 81 10.78 0.89 1.22
CA GLY A 81 10.43 0.00 0.13
C GLY A 81 9.40 -1.07 0.48
N GLY A 82 9.21 -1.97 -0.48
CA GLY A 82 8.11 -2.92 -0.44
C GLY A 82 8.13 -3.87 -1.63
N CYS A 83 7.11 -4.71 -1.72
CA CYS A 83 6.91 -5.55 -2.88
C CYS A 83 5.43 -5.88 -3.09
N PHE A 84 5.06 -6.11 -4.35
CA PHE A 84 3.79 -6.71 -4.71
C PHE A 84 3.98 -8.17 -5.08
N TYR A 85 3.10 -9.02 -4.56
CA TYR A 85 2.75 -10.27 -5.20
C TYR A 85 1.52 -10.04 -6.07
N VAL A 86 1.65 -10.29 -7.38
CA VAL A 86 0.57 -10.14 -8.36
C VAL A 86 0.24 -11.50 -8.93
N ARG A 87 -1.03 -11.90 -8.93
CA ARG A 87 -1.44 -13.20 -9.45
C ARG A 87 -1.18 -13.29 -10.96
N ASN A 88 -0.65 -14.43 -11.42
CA ASN A 88 -0.12 -14.58 -12.79
C ASN A 88 -1.21 -14.54 -13.89
N ASP A 89 -2.48 -14.67 -13.53
CA ASP A 89 -3.60 -14.54 -14.46
C ASP A 89 -3.95 -13.07 -14.78
N LEU A 90 -3.33 -12.11 -14.09
CA LEU A 90 -3.49 -10.68 -14.34
C LEU A 90 -2.51 -10.16 -15.37
N THR A 91 -3.01 -9.36 -16.32
CA THR A 91 -2.13 -8.57 -17.19
C THR A 91 -1.63 -7.35 -16.41
N CYS A 92 -0.44 -7.47 -15.84
CA CYS A 92 0.21 -6.44 -15.05
C CYS A 92 1.58 -6.09 -15.63
N SER A 93 1.94 -4.82 -15.61
CA SER A 93 3.26 -4.32 -16.01
C SER A 93 3.75 -3.24 -15.05
N ARG A 94 5.06 -3.09 -14.90
CA ARG A 94 5.66 -2.04 -14.08
C ARG A 94 5.83 -0.76 -14.88
N ALA A 95 5.34 0.36 -14.34
CA ALA A 95 5.38 1.66 -14.99
C ALA A 95 6.61 2.47 -14.52
N HIS A 96 7.80 2.01 -14.90
CA HIS A 96 9.08 2.59 -14.46
C HIS A 96 9.22 4.10 -14.70
N ALA A 97 8.62 4.63 -15.77
CA ALA A 97 8.65 6.08 -16.07
C ALA A 97 7.95 6.96 -15.02
N LEU A 98 7.12 6.36 -14.16
CA LEU A 98 6.45 7.04 -13.06
C LEU A 98 7.27 6.99 -11.76
N GLU A 99 8.20 6.04 -11.62
CA GLU A 99 8.93 5.79 -10.37
C GLU A 99 10.01 6.85 -10.10
N SER A 100 10.26 7.12 -8.81
CA SER A 100 11.33 8.00 -8.33
C SER A 100 12.28 7.21 -7.43
N SER A 101 13.58 7.29 -7.69
CA SER A 101 14.60 6.67 -6.83
C SER A 101 14.67 7.30 -5.43
N GLU A 102 14.27 8.56 -5.30
CA GLU A 102 14.23 9.29 -4.03
C GLU A 102 13.20 8.66 -3.09
N PHE A 103 11.99 8.40 -3.60
CA PHE A 103 10.83 8.00 -2.81
C PHE A 103 10.50 6.51 -2.84
N SER A 104 11.16 5.76 -3.72
CA SER A 104 10.98 4.31 -3.86
C SER A 104 9.51 3.81 -4.04
N PRO A 105 8.66 4.50 -4.83
CA PRO A 105 7.32 4.00 -5.10
C PRO A 105 7.38 2.85 -6.10
N ILE A 106 6.41 1.93 -6.01
CA ILE A 106 6.22 0.91 -7.04
C ILE A 106 4.94 1.25 -7.79
N TRP A 107 5.06 1.55 -9.08
CA TRP A 107 3.91 1.81 -9.95
C TRP A 107 3.61 0.59 -10.81
N LEU A 108 2.41 0.06 -10.65
CA LEU A 108 1.89 -1.03 -11.48
C LEU A 108 0.77 -0.53 -12.37
N ARG A 109 0.75 -0.99 -13.61
CA ARG A 109 -0.36 -0.83 -14.55
C ARG A 109 -1.01 -2.20 -14.74
N LEU A 110 -2.26 -2.31 -14.28
CA LEU A 110 -3.15 -3.43 -14.53
C LEU A 110 -4.00 -3.14 -15.76
N ASN A 111 -4.06 -4.09 -16.69
CA ASN A 111 -4.97 -4.02 -17.82
C ASN A 111 -5.99 -5.15 -17.69
N SER A 112 -7.27 -4.80 -17.59
CA SER A 112 -8.38 -5.75 -17.61
C SER A 112 -9.50 -5.12 -18.40
N TYR A 113 -9.73 -5.61 -19.62
CA TYR A 113 -10.70 -5.00 -20.53
C TYR A 113 -12.07 -4.81 -19.84
N PRO A 114 -12.68 -3.61 -19.87
CA PRO A 114 -12.28 -2.42 -20.63
C PRO A 114 -11.43 -1.39 -19.85
N LEU A 115 -10.96 -1.71 -18.64
CA LEU A 115 -10.31 -0.79 -17.71
C LEU A 115 -8.78 -0.97 -17.63
N THR A 116 -8.05 0.15 -17.62
CA THR A 116 -6.62 0.18 -17.27
C THR A 116 -6.47 0.87 -15.93
N LYS A 117 -6.00 0.16 -14.91
CA LYS A 117 -5.84 0.69 -13.55
C LYS A 117 -4.36 0.88 -13.19
N PHE A 118 -4.05 2.02 -12.59
CA PHE A 118 -2.73 2.31 -12.04
C PHE A 118 -2.75 2.15 -10.52
N ILE A 119 -1.78 1.42 -9.99
CA ILE A 119 -1.61 1.22 -8.56
C ILE A 119 -0.24 1.75 -8.14
N CYS A 120 -0.23 2.72 -7.23
CA CYS A 120 0.99 3.25 -6.62
C CYS A 120 1.13 2.73 -5.21
N ALA A 121 2.07 1.82 -5.00
CA ALA A 121 2.50 1.42 -3.67
C ALA A 121 3.44 2.45 -3.07
N VAL A 122 3.12 2.93 -1.87
CA VAL A 122 3.94 3.92 -1.17
C VAL A 122 4.24 3.49 0.26
N TYR A 123 5.46 3.77 0.71
CA TYR A 123 5.85 3.70 2.11
C TYR A 123 6.60 4.98 2.46
N LEU A 124 6.06 5.76 3.39
CA LEU A 124 6.69 6.97 3.88
C LEU A 124 7.18 6.74 5.30
N SER A 125 8.48 6.88 5.49
CA SER A 125 9.05 6.83 6.83
C SER A 125 8.58 8.05 7.64
N PRO A 126 8.16 7.86 8.90
CA PRO A 126 7.77 8.96 9.80
C PRO A 126 8.92 9.95 10.08
N LYS A 127 10.16 9.57 9.75
CA LYS A 127 11.36 10.40 9.94
C LYS A 127 11.75 11.18 8.68
N SER A 128 11.01 11.05 7.58
CA SER A 128 11.34 11.77 6.35
C SER A 128 10.98 13.25 6.47
N CYS A 129 11.91 14.12 6.09
CA CYS A 129 11.71 15.57 6.08
C CYS A 129 11.14 16.10 4.75
N ASP A 130 11.05 15.24 3.73
CA ASP A 130 10.71 15.62 2.35
C ASP A 130 9.26 15.32 1.97
N TYR A 131 8.34 15.26 2.94
CA TYR A 131 6.95 14.88 2.69
C TYR A 131 6.25 15.79 1.67
N SER A 132 6.49 17.10 1.71
CA SER A 132 5.92 18.03 0.72
C SER A 132 6.42 17.72 -0.69
N LYS A 133 7.72 17.47 -0.87
CA LYS A 133 8.29 17.08 -2.17
C LYS A 133 7.71 15.76 -2.67
N PHE A 134 7.46 14.82 -1.75
CA PHE A 134 6.81 13.57 -2.08
C PHE A 134 5.38 13.77 -2.58
N LEU A 135 4.60 14.64 -1.93
CA LEU A 135 3.25 14.98 -2.39
C LEU A 135 3.27 15.74 -3.72
N ASP A 136 4.22 16.64 -3.94
CA ASP A 136 4.40 17.34 -5.23
C ASP A 136 4.71 16.32 -6.34
N TYR A 137 5.59 15.35 -6.06
CA TYR A 137 5.88 14.23 -6.95
C TYR A 137 4.62 13.40 -7.25
N LEU A 138 3.87 12.98 -6.22
CA LEU A 138 2.65 12.20 -6.41
C LEU A 138 1.60 12.97 -7.21
N THR A 139 1.41 14.26 -6.89
CA THR A 139 0.48 15.16 -7.59
C THR A 139 0.81 15.18 -9.08
N SER A 140 2.07 15.44 -9.42
CA SER A 140 2.53 15.46 -10.81
C SER A 140 2.28 14.13 -11.54
N LYS A 141 2.53 12.99 -10.88
CA LYS A 141 2.29 11.66 -11.49
C LYS A 141 0.81 11.32 -11.61
N VAL A 142 0.01 11.68 -10.62
CA VAL A 142 -1.44 11.49 -10.64
C VAL A 142 -2.06 12.31 -11.77
N GLU A 143 -1.72 13.60 -11.88
CA GLU A 143 -2.21 14.47 -12.97
C GLU A 143 -1.80 13.95 -14.34
N GLN A 144 -0.55 13.49 -14.49
CA GLN A 144 -0.07 12.87 -15.73
C GLN A 144 -0.94 11.65 -16.10
N ILE A 145 -1.23 10.77 -15.15
CA ILE A 145 -2.04 9.57 -15.42
C ILE A 145 -3.49 9.94 -15.71
N VAL A 146 -4.12 10.79 -14.89
CA VAL A 146 -5.53 11.18 -15.05
C VAL A 146 -5.76 11.88 -16.40
N SER A 147 -4.77 12.64 -16.90
CA SER A 147 -4.84 13.27 -18.22
C SER A 147 -4.92 12.26 -19.38
N LEU A 148 -4.38 11.05 -19.20
CA LEU A 148 -4.33 9.98 -20.21
C LEU A 148 -5.40 8.90 -19.98
N TYR A 149 -5.74 8.65 -18.72
CA TYR A 149 -6.63 7.60 -18.24
C TYR A 149 -7.53 8.16 -17.13
N PRO A 150 -8.68 8.75 -17.47
CA PRO A 150 -9.58 9.32 -16.46
C PRO A 150 -10.13 8.23 -15.52
N PHE A 151 -10.01 8.45 -14.20
CA PHE A 151 -10.61 7.67 -13.09
C PHE A 151 -10.07 6.27 -12.77
N VAL A 152 -8.75 6.09 -12.68
CA VAL A 152 -8.22 4.72 -12.51
C VAL A 152 -7.00 4.55 -11.61
N ILE A 153 -6.82 5.42 -10.62
CA ILE A 153 -5.66 5.32 -9.71
C ILE A 153 -6.07 4.72 -8.37
N SER A 154 -5.23 3.85 -7.84
CA SER A 154 -5.27 3.47 -6.44
C SER A 154 -3.91 3.60 -5.77
N ILE A 155 -3.89 4.12 -4.55
CA ILE A 155 -2.64 4.39 -3.82
C ILE A 155 -2.68 3.63 -2.48
N PRO A 156 -2.38 2.33 -2.46
CA PRO A 156 -2.13 1.61 -1.21
C PRO A 156 -0.81 2.05 -0.59
N GLY A 157 -0.81 2.33 0.71
CA GLY A 157 0.45 2.61 1.37
C GLY A 157 0.35 3.02 2.82
N ASP A 158 1.49 3.00 3.49
CA ASP A 158 1.64 3.54 4.84
C ASP A 158 2.28 4.92 4.73
N PHE A 159 1.46 5.97 4.92
CA PHE A 159 1.92 7.35 4.86
C PHE A 159 2.45 7.84 6.21
N ASN A 160 2.24 7.09 7.30
CA ASN A 160 2.60 7.50 8.66
C ASN A 160 2.11 8.91 9.05
N VAL A 161 0.89 9.28 8.66
CA VAL A 161 0.27 10.58 9.01
C VAL A 161 -0.95 10.45 9.91
N TYR A 162 -1.27 11.53 10.62
CA TYR A 162 -2.38 11.60 11.57
C TYR A 162 -3.31 12.75 11.20
N HIS A 163 -4.60 12.46 11.07
CA HIS A 163 -5.64 13.43 10.77
C HIS A 163 -6.95 13.02 11.44
N GLN A 164 -7.56 13.92 12.23
CA GLN A 164 -8.75 13.61 13.04
C GLN A 164 -9.95 13.19 12.20
N LEU A 165 -10.29 13.98 11.17
CA LEU A 165 -11.51 13.76 10.38
C LEU A 165 -11.36 12.67 9.33
N TRP A 166 -10.13 12.38 8.91
CA TRP A 166 -9.87 11.52 7.76
C TRP A 166 -9.43 10.11 8.18
N LEU A 167 -8.72 10.02 9.31
CA LEU A 167 -8.11 8.78 9.79
C LEU A 167 -8.55 8.41 11.20
N PHE A 168 -9.53 9.14 11.73
CA PHE A 168 -10.06 8.95 13.07
C PHE A 168 -8.99 9.02 14.15
N SER A 169 -7.94 9.82 13.93
CA SER A 169 -6.89 10.01 14.91
C SER A 169 -7.30 10.96 16.03
N SER A 170 -6.62 10.90 17.17
CA SER A 170 -6.86 11.83 18.29
C SER A 170 -6.36 13.25 18.01
N PHE A 171 -5.46 13.44 17.05
CA PHE A 171 -4.90 14.74 16.66
C PHE A 171 -4.62 14.80 15.16
N THR A 172 -4.51 16.04 14.64
CA THR A 172 -4.07 16.31 13.26
C THR A 172 -2.68 16.92 13.31
N VAL A 173 -1.75 16.39 12.52
CA VAL A 173 -0.42 17.00 12.31
C VAL A 173 -0.40 17.73 10.97
N HIS A 174 0.50 18.72 10.82
CA HIS A 174 0.63 19.49 9.58
C HIS A 174 0.77 18.60 8.33
N ILE A 175 1.53 17.51 8.45
CA ILE A 175 1.72 16.54 7.36
C ILE A 175 0.41 15.81 7.01
N GLY A 176 -0.42 15.51 8.01
CA GLY A 176 -1.76 14.93 7.80
C GLY A 176 -2.72 15.87 7.11
N GLU A 177 -2.63 17.18 7.38
CA GLU A 177 -3.40 18.21 6.66
C GLU A 177 -3.00 18.26 5.17
N LEU A 178 -1.70 18.24 4.87
CA LEU A 178 -1.23 18.20 3.48
C LEU A 178 -1.71 16.95 2.74
N ALA A 179 -1.64 15.78 3.39
CA ALA A 179 -2.11 14.52 2.84
C ALA A 179 -3.62 14.53 2.58
N PHE A 180 -4.40 15.10 3.52
CA PHE A 180 -5.85 15.23 3.37
C PHE A 180 -6.21 16.17 2.21
N ARG A 181 -5.50 17.30 2.05
CA ARG A 181 -5.69 18.21 0.91
C ARG A 181 -5.35 17.55 -0.42
N PHE A 182 -4.28 16.76 -0.48
CA PHE A 182 -3.93 15.95 -1.65
C PHE A 182 -5.06 14.97 -1.99
N ALA A 183 -5.64 14.31 -0.99
CA ALA A 183 -6.73 13.36 -1.22
C ALA A 183 -7.98 14.05 -1.78
N ILE A 184 -8.39 15.21 -1.22
CA ILE A 184 -9.51 16.01 -1.74
C ILE A 184 -9.25 16.46 -3.18
N LEU A 185 -8.04 16.96 -3.47
CA LEU A 185 -7.69 17.50 -4.79
C LEU A 185 -7.83 16.45 -5.90
N HIS A 186 -7.55 15.18 -5.59
CA HIS A 186 -7.56 14.08 -6.55
C HIS A 186 -8.76 13.13 -6.39
N ASP A 187 -9.80 13.56 -5.68
CA ASP A 187 -11.03 12.81 -5.44
C ASP A 187 -10.77 11.41 -4.85
N LEU A 188 -9.77 11.31 -3.97
CA LEU A 188 -9.33 10.06 -3.35
C LEU A 188 -10.09 9.79 -2.06
N GLU A 189 -10.87 8.72 -2.04
CA GLU A 189 -11.58 8.28 -0.83
C GLU A 189 -10.78 7.30 0.01
N GLN A 190 -10.83 7.41 1.33
CA GLN A 190 -10.20 6.44 2.25
C GLN A 190 -11.08 5.20 2.41
N LEU A 191 -10.55 4.04 2.07
CA LEU A 191 -11.31 2.78 2.08
C LEU A 191 -11.12 1.95 3.36
N ALA A 192 -10.05 2.21 4.13
CA ALA A 192 -9.89 1.58 5.43
C ALA A 192 -10.87 2.18 6.43
N GLN A 193 -11.74 1.33 6.98
CA GLN A 193 -12.74 1.72 7.99
C GLN A 193 -12.37 1.29 9.41
N HIS A 194 -11.29 0.52 9.57
CA HIS A 194 -10.85 -0.03 10.85
C HIS A 194 -9.37 0.26 11.10
N PRO A 195 -8.98 0.57 12.36
CA PRO A 195 -7.60 0.84 12.73
C PRO A 195 -6.61 -0.25 12.32
N THR A 196 -5.67 0.11 11.44
CA THR A 196 -4.62 -0.79 10.97
C THR A 196 -3.34 -0.73 11.82
N LEU A 197 -3.23 0.20 12.77
CA LEU A 197 -2.22 0.17 13.84
C LEU A 197 -2.89 -0.04 15.20
N ILE A 198 -2.62 -1.17 15.86
CA ILE A 198 -2.82 -1.33 17.30
C ILE A 198 -1.43 -1.21 17.92
N LEU A 199 -1.22 -0.14 18.68
CA LEU A 199 0.00 0.03 19.48
C LEU A 199 -0.15 -0.80 20.76
N ASP A 200 0.88 -1.59 21.10
CA ASP A 200 0.89 -2.51 22.24
C ASP A 200 1.05 -1.78 23.61
N ARG A 201 0.58 -0.53 23.70
CA ARG A 201 0.67 0.32 24.89
C ARG A 201 -0.74 0.56 25.41
N ARG A 202 -0.96 0.24 26.70
CA ARG A 202 -2.23 0.33 27.44
C ARG A 202 -2.97 1.69 27.42
N ARG A 203 -2.47 2.73 26.75
CA ARG A 203 -3.07 4.08 26.67
C ARG A 203 -3.20 4.63 25.25
N ASP A 204 -2.76 3.91 24.22
CA ASP A 204 -2.78 4.44 22.86
C ASP A 204 -4.10 4.11 22.17
N THR A 205 -4.70 5.11 21.53
CA THR A 205 -5.92 4.93 20.73
C THR A 205 -5.56 4.24 19.41
N PRO A 206 -6.37 3.27 18.95
CA PRO A 206 -6.12 2.58 17.70
C PRO A 206 -6.31 3.56 16.52
N ASN A 207 -5.33 3.64 15.61
CA ASN A 207 -5.33 4.58 14.47
C ASN A 207 -5.31 3.83 13.13
N ILE A 208 -5.91 4.42 12.11
CA ILE A 208 -5.74 3.99 10.71
C ILE A 208 -4.46 4.66 10.18
N LEU A 209 -3.41 3.87 9.93
CA LEU A 209 -2.17 4.35 9.32
C LEU A 209 -1.96 3.83 7.91
N ASP A 210 -2.65 2.75 7.55
CA ASP A 210 -2.56 2.16 6.23
C ASP A 210 -3.71 2.71 5.38
N PHE A 211 -3.32 3.26 4.24
CA PHE A 211 -4.19 3.98 3.34
C PHE A 211 -4.51 3.12 2.14
N PHE A 212 -5.74 3.26 1.68
CA PHE A 212 -6.14 2.71 0.41
C PHE A 212 -7.10 3.68 -0.24
N HIS A 213 -6.58 4.36 -1.26
CA HIS A 213 -7.30 5.40 -1.97
C HIS A 213 -7.73 4.97 -3.36
N THR A 214 -8.89 5.45 -3.81
CA THR A 214 -9.37 5.29 -5.18
C THR A 214 -10.03 6.58 -5.65
N SER A 215 -9.74 7.01 -6.88
CA SER A 215 -10.28 8.24 -7.49
C SER A 215 -11.73 8.12 -7.98
N ASN A 216 -12.38 6.97 -7.73
CA ASN A 216 -13.78 6.71 -8.06
C ASN A 216 -14.27 5.48 -7.26
N PRO A 217 -15.07 5.68 -6.20
CA PRO A 217 -15.71 4.59 -5.47
C PRO A 217 -16.92 4.03 -6.20
N PHE A 218 -17.48 4.67 -7.23
CA PHE A 218 -18.67 4.18 -7.93
C PHE A 218 -18.36 3.22 -9.08
N CYS A 219 -17.11 3.14 -9.52
CA CYS A 219 -16.69 1.97 -10.28
C CYS A 219 -16.74 0.66 -9.42
N LEU A 220 -17.04 0.73 -8.10
CA LEU A 220 -17.15 -0.37 -7.10
C LEU A 220 -18.42 -1.20 -7.13
N ARG A 221 -19.15 -1.26 -8.25
CA ARG A 221 -20.35 -2.09 -8.33
C ARG A 221 -20.16 -3.23 -9.33
N CYS A 222 -20.05 -4.46 -8.79
CA CYS A 222 -21.07 -5.51 -8.88
C CYS A 222 -20.62 -6.70 -8.01
#